data_AF-A0A7J4EV93-F1
#
_entry.id   AF-A0A7J4EV93-F1
#
_cell.length_a   1.000
_cell.length_b   1.000
_cell.length_c   1.000
_cell.angle_alpha   90.00
_cell.angle_beta   90.00
_cell.angle_gamma   90.00
#
_symmetry.space_group_name_H-M   'P 1'
#
loop_
_entity.id
_entity.type
_entity.pdbx_description
1 polymer ?
#
loop_
_entity_poly.entity_id
_entity_poly.type
_entity_poly.pdbx_seq_one_letter_code
_entity_poly.pdbx_strand_id
1 'polypeptide(L)' 'TESTEIKAMPNATKVKIKDREAEIVEIFGVRMLRFSDGIQVVISGKLSKEELIRIAESMI' A
#
# COMPACT_ATOMS: atom_id res chain seq x y z
N THR A 1 2.21 10.14 25.00
CA THR A 1 2.09 10.32 23.54
C THR A 1 2.13 8.94 22.95
N GLU A 2 0.98 8.38 22.55
CA GLU A 2 0.97 7.12 21.80
C GLU A 2 1.75 7.34 20.51
N SER A 3 2.91 6.71 20.40
CA SER A 3 3.54 6.50 19.10
C SER A 3 2.58 5.63 18.30
N THR A 4 1.95 6.19 17.28
CA THR A 4 1.23 5.44 16.24
C THR A 4 2.26 4.63 15.46
N GLU A 5 2.82 3.59 16.08
CA GLU A 5 3.56 2.57 15.36
C GLU A 5 2.57 1.87 14.45
N ILE A 6 2.65 2.20 13.17
CA ILE A 6 1.90 1.52 12.13
C ILE A 6 2.42 0.07 12.10
N LYS A 7 1.74 -0.83 12.81
CA LYS A 7 2.08 -2.25 12.83
C LYS A 7 2.11 -2.76 11.39
N ALA A 8 3.23 -3.39 11.02
CA ALA A 8 3.44 -3.96 9.69
C ALA A 8 2.27 -4.88 9.31
N MET A 9 1.80 -4.78 8.06
CA MET A 9 0.74 -5.65 7.59
C MET A 9 1.27 -7.09 7.47
N PRO A 10 0.57 -8.11 8.00
CA PRO A 10 0.98 -9.49 7.86
C PRO A 10 1.03 -9.87 6.37
N ASN A 11 2.08 -10.57 5.95
CA ASN A 11 2.32 -11.00 4.57
C ASN A 11 2.44 -9.86 3.53
N ALA A 12 2.76 -8.65 3.96
CA ALA A 12 2.94 -7.54 3.05
C ALA A 12 4.30 -7.53 2.35
N THR A 13 4.29 -7.12 1.08
CA THR A 13 5.50 -6.82 0.31
C THR A 13 5.83 -5.34 0.49
N LYS A 14 7.04 -5.05 0.95
CA LYS A 14 7.55 -3.67 0.98
C LYS A 14 7.85 -3.20 -0.44
N VAL A 15 7.39 -2.00 -0.76
CA VAL A 15 7.64 -1.33 -2.03
C VAL A 15 8.01 0.12 -1.79
N LYS A 16 8.67 0.72 -2.78
CA LYS A 16 8.94 2.16 -2.82
C LYS A 16 8.12 2.75 -3.96
N ILE A 17 7.33 3.78 -3.66
CA ILE A 17 6.55 4.53 -4.64
C ILE A 17 7.06 5.97 -4.61
N LYS A 18 7.72 6.39 -5.70
CA LYS A 18 8.52 7.62 -5.75
C LYS A 18 9.52 7.65 -4.58
N ASP A 19 9.37 8.61 -3.67
CA ASP A 19 10.24 8.78 -2.49
C ASP A 19 9.63 8.26 -1.19
N ARG A 20 8.46 7.59 -1.27
CA ARG A 20 7.73 7.11 -0.09
C ARG A 20 7.80 5.59 0.02
N GLU A 21 8.07 5.12 1.23
CA GLU A 21 7.97 3.70 1.57
C GLU A 21 6.50 3.31 1.75
N ALA A 22 6.14 2.16 1.23
CA ALA A 22 4.80 1.61 1.35
C ALA A 22 4.81 0.09 1.47
N GLU A 23 3.70 -0.44 1.95
CA GLU A 23 3.44 -1.87 2.09
C GLU A 23 2.25 -2.25 1.20
N ILE A 24 2.40 -3.31 0.40
CA ILE A 24 1.32 -3.91 -0.39
C ILE A 24 0.93 -5.25 0.23
N VAL A 25 -0.36 -5.46 0.48
CA VAL A 25 -0.91 -6.77 0.84
C VAL A 25 -2.05 -7.14 -0.10
N GLU A 26 -2.17 -8.43 -0.41
CA GLU A 26 -3.31 -9.00 -1.14
C GLU A 26 -4.11 -9.90 -0.20
N ILE A 27 -5.40 -9.59 -0.05
CA ILE A 27 -6.33 -10.31 0.83
C ILE A 27 -7.60 -10.57 0.03
N PHE A 28 -7.95 -11.84 -0.20
CA PHE A 28 -9.14 -12.24 -0.96
C PHE A 28 -9.26 -11.55 -2.35
N GLY A 29 -8.14 -11.36 -3.06
CA GLY A 29 -8.11 -10.67 -4.36
C GLY A 29 -8.30 -9.15 -4.30
N VAL A 30 -8.39 -8.59 -3.10
CA VAL A 30 -8.31 -7.14 -2.86
C VAL A 30 -6.86 -6.80 -2.57
N ARG A 31 -6.34 -5.77 -3.23
CA ARG A 31 -5.01 -5.24 -2.91
C ARG A 31 -5.10 -3.95 -2.14
N MET A 32 -4.28 -3.85 -1.12
CA MET A 32 -4.16 -2.69 -0.26
C MET A 32 -2.72 -2.20 -0.29
N LEU A 33 -2.57 -0.89 -0.50
CA LEU A 33 -1.31 -0.16 -0.43
C LEU A 33 -1.40 0.79 0.75
N ARG A 34 -0.42 0.74 1.65
CA ARG A 34 -0.36 1.62 2.82
C ARG A 34 0.99 2.32 2.88
N PHE A 35 0.98 3.64 2.91
CA PHE A 35 2.16 4.48 3.06
C PHE A 35 2.53 4.66 4.55
N SER A 36 3.81 4.94 4.82
CA SER A 36 4.34 5.11 6.17
C SER A 36 3.82 6.35 6.91
N ASP A 37 3.25 7.32 6.20
CA ASP A 37 2.64 8.54 6.76
C ASP A 37 1.14 8.40 7.03
N GLY A 38 0.59 7.18 6.93
CA GLY A 38 -0.80 6.87 7.26
C GLY A 38 -1.78 6.98 6.10
N ILE A 39 -1.36 7.38 4.90
CA ILE A 39 -2.21 7.29 3.70
C ILE A 39 -2.42 5.82 3.33
N GLN A 40 -3.66 5.43 3.09
CA GLN A 40 -4.03 4.08 2.66
C GLN A 40 -4.87 4.12 1.38
N VAL A 41 -4.48 3.31 0.40
CA VAL A 41 -5.19 3.12 -0.87
C VAL A 41 -5.67 1.67 -0.91
N VAL A 42 -6.97 1.46 -1.03
CA VAL A 42 -7.58 0.13 -1.16
C VAL A 42 -8.18 0.01 -2.54
N ILE A 43 -7.76 -1.01 -3.29
CA ILE A 43 -8.26 -1.27 -4.63
C ILE A 43 -8.82 -2.70 -4.68
N SER A 44 -10.12 -2.81 -4.87
CA SER A 44 -10.83 -4.07 -5.10
C SER A 44 -11.05 -4.28 -6.60
N GLY A 45 -10.41 -5.30 -7.17
CA GLY A 45 -10.57 -5.62 -8.59
C GLY A 45 -9.46 -6.53 -9.09
N LYS A 46 -9.64 -7.09 -10.29
CA LYS A 46 -8.60 -7.85 -10.99
C LYS A 46 -7.60 -6.89 -11.63
N LEU A 47 -6.71 -6.34 -10.83
CA LEU A 47 -5.58 -5.55 -11.33
C LEU A 47 -4.30 -6.40 -11.25
N SER A 48 -3.22 -5.98 -11.89
CA SER A 48 -1.86 -6.45 -11.61
C SER A 48 -1.20 -5.60 -10.51
N LYS A 49 -0.01 -6.01 -10.03
CA LYS A 49 0.77 -5.22 -9.06
C LYS A 49 1.23 -3.89 -9.69
N GLU A 50 1.59 -3.93 -10.97
CA GLU A 50 2.08 -2.79 -11.74
C GLU A 50 0.98 -1.74 -11.97
N GLU A 51 -0.25 -2.17 -12.27
CA GLU A 51 -1.41 -1.26 -12.39
C GLU A 51 -1.69 -0.54 -11.08
N LEU A 52 -1.60 -1.26 -9.95
CA LEU A 52 -1.78 -0.68 -8.62
C LEU A 52 -0.69 0.36 -8.29
N ILE A 53 0.56 0.08 -8.65
CA ILE A 53 1.65 1.05 -8.48
C ILE A 53 1.38 2.32 -9.32
N ARG A 54 0.97 2.18 -10.58
CA ARG A 54 0.66 3.33 -11.45
C ARG A 54 -0.49 4.18 -10.94
N ILE A 55 -1.55 3.56 -10.42
CA ILE A 55 -2.67 4.27 -9.79
C ILE A 55 -2.17 5.05 -8.57
N ALA A 56 -1.36 4.41 -7.73
CA ALA A 56 -0.80 5.07 -6.57
C ALA A 56 0.11 6.25 -6.95
N GLU A 57 0.95 6.10 -7.98
CA GLU A 57 1.83 7.16 -8.48
C GLU A 57 1.08 8.38 -9.06
N SER A 58 -0.15 8.20 -9.54
CA SER A 58 -0.95 9.30 -10.10
C SER A 58 -1.74 10.08 -9.05
N MET A 59 -1.90 9.55 -7.84
CA MET A 59 -2.63 10.20 -6.74
C MET A 59 -1.75 11.13 -5.88
N ILE A 60 -0.44 11.14 -6.11
CA ILE A 60 0.57 11.87 -5.32
C ILE A 60 1.60 12.55 -6.20
#